data_AF-A0A9D2BEZ0-F1
#
_entry.id   AF-A0A9D2BEZ0-F1
#
_cell.length_a   1.000
_cell.length_b   1.000
_cell.length_c   1.000
_cell.angle_alpha   90.00
_cell.angle_beta   90.00
_cell.angle_gamma   90.00
#
_symmetry.space_group_name_H-M   'P 1'
#
loop_
_entity.id
_entity.type
_entity.pdbx_description
1 polymer ?
#
loop_
_entity_poly.entity_id
_entity_poly.type
_entity_poly.pdbx_seq_one_letter_code
_entity_poly.pdbx_strand_id
1 'polypeptide(L)'
;MSKKAVVFFALWTSFWCSVFNYVYTLIPVFKGHPWIMFVCLAVFFGMGSTVKDVPHLMASAICGPIWGQVDLLLMTFGVFGTFLGGFFPILVGTAITMVLHIAFLDKTPFRDVPIIFAGVALTFGLGIGFLDYANILGLILSMLFGLILCGVCAWGQAFGMEKFPLE
;
A
#
# COMPACT_ATOMS: atom_id res chain seq x y z
N MET A 1 13.77 -20.22 6.39
CA MET A 1 12.64 -21.16 6.19
C MET A 1 13.16 -22.48 5.66
N SER A 2 12.66 -23.62 6.15
CA SER A 2 12.97 -24.93 5.55
C SER A 2 12.40 -25.04 4.13
N LYS A 3 12.90 -25.97 3.31
CA LYS A 3 12.35 -26.20 1.95
C LYS A 3 10.85 -26.51 1.97
N LYS A 4 10.39 -27.30 2.96
CA LYS A 4 8.97 -27.63 3.14
C LYS A 4 8.14 -26.39 3.48
N ALA A 5 8.62 -25.54 4.39
CA ALA A 5 7.98 -24.26 4.70
C ALA A 5 7.88 -23.35 3.47
N VAL A 6 8.94 -23.28 2.66
CA VAL A 6 8.95 -22.47 1.41
C VAL A 6 7.90 -22.96 0.42
N VAL A 7 7.85 -24.27 0.15
CA VAL A 7 6.85 -24.84 -0.77
C VAL A 7 5.43 -24.59 -0.26
N PHE A 8 5.19 -24.82 1.04
CA PHE A 8 3.91 -24.53 1.65
C PHE A 8 3.53 -23.06 1.50
N PHE A 9 4.42 -22.15 1.86
CA PHE A 9 4.16 -20.71 1.81
C PHE A 9 3.94 -20.23 0.37
N ALA A 10 4.68 -20.75 -0.60
CA ALA A 10 4.50 -20.44 -2.01
C ALA A 10 3.10 -20.84 -2.50
N LEU A 11 2.64 -22.05 -2.17
CA LEU A 11 1.30 -22.52 -2.54
C LEU A 11 0.20 -21.72 -1.82
N TRP A 12 0.37 -21.47 -0.52
CA TRP A 12 -0.55 -20.68 0.29
C TRP A 12 -0.74 -19.27 -0.28
N THR A 13 0.36 -18.57 -0.51
CA THR A 13 0.34 -17.20 -1.04
C THR A 13 -0.21 -17.18 -2.45
N SER A 14 0.18 -18.12 -3.32
CA SER A 14 -0.35 -18.20 -4.68
C SER A 14 -1.86 -18.41 -4.68
N PHE A 15 -2.37 -19.33 -3.87
CA PHE A 15 -3.81 -19.58 -3.74
C PHE A 15 -4.57 -18.33 -3.32
N TRP A 16 -4.13 -17.66 -2.25
CA TRP A 16 -4.82 -16.47 -1.77
C TRP A 16 -4.68 -15.27 -2.70
N CYS A 17 -3.54 -15.10 -3.38
CA CYS A 17 -3.42 -14.10 -4.44
C CYS A 17 -4.43 -14.35 -5.56
N SER A 18 -4.63 -15.61 -5.98
CA SER A 18 -5.64 -15.95 -6.99
C SER A 18 -7.07 -15.68 -6.51
N VAL A 19 -7.39 -16.01 -5.26
CA VAL A 19 -8.71 -15.73 -4.68
C VAL A 19 -8.97 -14.23 -4.63
N PHE A 20 -8.02 -13.44 -4.10
CA PHE A 20 -8.18 -11.99 -4.02
C PHE A 20 -8.26 -11.39 -5.42
N ASN A 21 -7.37 -11.76 -6.35
CA ASN A 21 -7.45 -11.34 -7.75
C ASN A 21 -8.83 -11.57 -8.35
N TYR A 22 -9.43 -12.75 -8.11
CA TYR A 22 -10.78 -13.03 -8.58
C TYR A 22 -11.82 -12.11 -7.93
N VAL A 23 -11.77 -11.90 -6.61
CA VAL A 23 -12.67 -10.98 -5.89
C VAL A 23 -12.55 -9.54 -6.41
N TYR A 24 -11.33 -9.08 -6.72
CA TYR A 24 -11.08 -7.78 -7.37
C TYR A 24 -11.86 -7.62 -8.68
N THR A 25 -12.00 -8.69 -9.47
CA THR A 25 -12.74 -8.63 -10.75
C THR A 25 -14.26 -8.59 -10.57
N LEU A 26 -14.78 -9.05 -9.43
CA LEU A 26 -16.22 -9.11 -9.16
C LEU A 26 -16.79 -7.80 -8.62
N ILE A 27 -15.97 -7.00 -7.93
CA ILE A 27 -16.44 -5.81 -7.22
C ILE A 27 -16.11 -4.56 -8.07
N PRO A 28 -17.13 -3.83 -8.57
CA PRO A 28 -16.92 -2.71 -9.50
C PRO A 28 -16.05 -1.57 -8.95
N VAL A 29 -16.04 -1.36 -7.63
CA VAL A 29 -15.24 -0.30 -7.00
C VAL A 29 -13.73 -0.58 -7.05
N PHE A 30 -13.34 -1.83 -7.29
CA PHE A 30 -11.95 -2.25 -7.45
C PHE A 30 -11.49 -2.25 -8.92
N LYS A 31 -12.36 -1.82 -9.85
CA LYS A 31 -12.12 -1.92 -11.30
C LYS A 31 -10.78 -1.31 -11.70
N GLY A 32 -9.90 -2.19 -12.17
CA GLY A 32 -8.73 -1.83 -12.98
C GLY A 32 -7.40 -2.34 -12.44
N HIS A 33 -7.27 -2.61 -11.14
CA HIS A 33 -5.93 -2.71 -10.54
C HIS A 33 -5.78 -3.83 -9.50
N PRO A 34 -6.15 -5.10 -9.81
CA PRO A 34 -5.88 -6.23 -8.91
C PRO A 34 -4.38 -6.34 -8.55
N TRP A 35 -3.50 -5.82 -9.41
CA TRP A 35 -2.07 -5.78 -9.15
C TRP A 35 -1.66 -4.87 -7.98
N ILE A 36 -2.53 -3.97 -7.49
CA ILE A 36 -2.29 -3.18 -6.25
C ILE A 36 -2.00 -4.11 -5.07
N MET A 37 -2.66 -5.26 -4.99
CA MET A 37 -2.41 -6.22 -3.90
C MET A 37 -0.95 -6.72 -3.90
N PHE A 38 -0.30 -6.79 -5.08
CA PHE A 38 1.11 -7.16 -5.18
C PHE A 38 2.04 -6.02 -4.73
N VAL A 39 1.65 -4.76 -4.95
CA VAL A 39 2.35 -3.61 -4.38
C VAL A 39 2.27 -3.64 -2.86
N CYS A 40 1.08 -3.89 -2.30
CA CYS A 40 0.90 -4.06 -0.87
C CYS A 40 1.78 -5.21 -0.33
N LEU A 41 1.78 -6.38 -0.97
CA LEU A 41 2.61 -7.52 -0.58
C LEU A 41 4.10 -7.19 -0.61
N ALA A 42 4.57 -6.52 -1.67
CA ALA A 42 5.97 -6.13 -1.81
C ALA A 42 6.40 -5.18 -0.68
N VAL A 43 5.60 -4.16 -0.37
CA VAL A 43 5.89 -3.20 0.71
C VAL A 43 5.81 -3.88 2.07
N PHE A 44 4.73 -4.63 2.34
CA PHE A 44 4.50 -5.32 3.60
C PHE A 44 5.64 -6.29 3.94
N PHE A 45 6.02 -7.16 3.00
CA PHE A 45 7.13 -8.09 3.23
C PHE A 45 8.50 -7.40 3.19
N GLY A 46 8.67 -6.36 2.37
CA GLY A 46 9.88 -5.55 2.34
C GLY A 46 10.15 -4.82 3.65
N MET A 47 9.10 -4.45 4.39
CA MET A 47 9.19 -3.88 5.74
C MET A 47 9.44 -4.93 6.82
N GLY A 48 9.38 -6.23 6.49
CA GLY A 48 9.43 -7.30 7.49
C GLY A 48 8.19 -7.35 8.39
N SER A 49 7.05 -6.85 7.91
CA SER A 49 5.80 -6.77 8.67
C SER A 49 5.20 -8.15 8.95
N THR A 50 4.37 -8.18 9.98
CA THR A 50 3.65 -9.35 10.49
C THR A 50 2.14 -9.09 10.52
N VAL A 51 1.35 -10.13 10.78
CA VAL A 51 -0.12 -10.02 10.87
C VAL A 51 -0.57 -8.92 11.85
N LYS A 52 0.20 -8.68 12.91
CA LYS A 52 -0.11 -7.66 13.93
C LYS A 52 -0.02 -6.24 13.40
N ASP A 53 0.72 -6.03 12.32
CA ASP A 53 0.97 -4.71 11.76
C ASP A 53 -0.14 -4.27 10.79
N VAL A 54 -0.96 -5.22 10.31
CA VAL A 54 -2.03 -4.97 9.34
C VAL A 54 -2.96 -3.81 9.74
N PRO A 55 -3.47 -3.71 10.99
CA PRO A 55 -4.42 -2.64 11.34
C PRO A 55 -3.83 -1.23 11.20
N HIS A 56 -2.58 -1.03 11.63
CA HIS A 56 -1.95 0.29 11.50
C HIS A 56 -1.43 0.56 10.08
N LEU A 57 -1.00 -0.48 9.35
CA LEU A 57 -0.70 -0.34 7.93
C LEU A 57 -1.94 0.05 7.10
N MET A 58 -3.13 -0.45 7.47
CA MET A 58 -4.40 -0.06 6.85
C MET A 58 -4.73 1.40 7.11
N ALA A 59 -4.55 1.87 8.36
CA ALA A 59 -4.74 3.28 8.69
C ALA A 59 -3.76 4.18 7.92
N SER A 60 -2.48 3.81 7.87
CA SER A 60 -1.46 4.52 7.10
C SER A 60 -1.73 4.49 5.59
N ALA A 61 -2.21 3.39 5.03
CA ALA A 61 -2.52 3.27 3.60
C ALA A 61 -3.57 4.28 3.11
N ILE A 62 -4.54 4.66 3.96
CA ILE A 62 -5.54 5.68 3.64
C ILE A 62 -4.87 7.04 3.40
N CYS A 63 -3.80 7.35 4.14
CA CYS A 63 -3.07 8.61 3.99
C CYS A 63 -2.36 8.72 2.63
N GLY A 64 -1.99 7.61 1.99
CA GLY A 64 -1.26 7.62 0.72
C GLY A 64 -2.02 8.33 -0.40
N PRO A 65 -3.25 7.91 -0.75
CA PRO A 65 -4.07 8.60 -1.74
C PRO A 65 -4.35 10.06 -1.37
N ILE A 66 -4.53 10.36 -0.08
CA ILE A 66 -4.74 11.74 0.40
C ILE A 66 -3.50 12.60 0.11
N TRP A 67 -2.30 12.12 0.42
CA TRP A 67 -1.07 12.83 0.10
C TRP A 67 -0.83 12.97 -1.40
N GLY A 68 -1.21 11.97 -2.20
CA GLY A 68 -1.23 12.10 -3.65
C GLY A 68 -2.12 13.26 -4.14
N GLN A 69 -3.27 13.48 -3.50
CA GLN A 69 -4.12 14.64 -3.80
C GLN A 69 -3.50 15.97 -3.35
N VAL A 70 -2.75 15.99 -2.24
CA VAL A 70 -2.00 17.18 -1.81
C VAL A 70 -0.92 17.52 -2.83
N ASP A 71 -0.18 16.54 -3.32
CA ASP A 71 0.83 16.76 -4.35
C ASP A 71 0.19 17.27 -5.66
N LEU A 72 -0.94 16.70 -6.07
CA LEU A 72 -1.70 17.18 -7.23
C LEU A 72 -2.21 18.61 -7.05
N LEU A 73 -2.68 18.96 -5.84
CA LEU A 73 -3.05 20.34 -5.50
C LEU A 73 -1.85 21.28 -5.65
N LEU A 74 -0.69 20.91 -5.09
CA LEU A 74 0.53 21.71 -5.19
C LEU A 74 0.98 21.88 -6.64
N MET A 75 0.76 20.88 -7.51
CA MET A 75 1.02 20.98 -8.95
C MET A 75 0.13 22.00 -9.66
N THR A 76 -1.00 22.43 -9.08
CA THR A 76 -1.85 23.49 -9.65
C THR A 76 -1.27 24.90 -9.45
N PHE A 77 -0.23 25.07 -8.62
CA PHE A 77 0.27 26.38 -8.20
C PHE A 77 1.25 27.00 -9.20
N GLY A 78 0.79 27.29 -10.41
CA GLY A 78 1.53 28.06 -11.42
C GLY A 78 2.96 27.57 -11.68
N VAL A 79 3.93 28.48 -11.62
CA VAL A 79 5.36 28.15 -11.83
C VAL A 79 5.86 27.16 -10.77
N PHE A 80 5.47 27.32 -9.50
CA PHE A 80 5.81 26.37 -8.46
C PHE A 80 5.34 24.97 -8.85
N GLY A 81 4.09 24.84 -9.29
CA GLY A 81 3.45 23.58 -9.64
C GLY A 81 4.04 22.85 -10.86
N THR A 82 4.64 23.58 -11.80
CA THR A 82 5.02 23.05 -13.12
C THR A 82 6.51 23.04 -13.40
N PHE A 83 7.31 23.81 -12.64
CA PHE A 83 8.74 23.89 -12.85
C PHE A 83 9.44 22.54 -12.64
N LEU A 84 10.36 22.21 -13.57
CA LEU A 84 11.07 20.92 -13.62
C LEU A 84 10.14 19.69 -13.55
N GLY A 85 8.94 19.78 -14.12
CA GLY A 85 8.01 18.65 -14.14
C GLY A 85 7.41 18.30 -12.78
N GLY A 86 7.22 19.31 -11.91
CA GLY A 86 6.60 19.13 -10.60
C GLY A 86 7.60 18.84 -9.47
N PHE A 87 8.88 19.17 -9.66
CA PHE A 87 9.93 18.96 -8.65
C PHE A 87 9.57 19.59 -7.29
N PHE A 88 9.11 20.84 -7.28
CA PHE A 88 8.79 21.55 -6.04
C PHE A 88 7.55 21.01 -5.32
N PRO A 89 6.42 20.73 -5.99
CA PRO A 89 5.28 20.04 -5.40
C PRO A 89 5.68 18.75 -4.70
N ILE A 90 6.41 17.88 -5.40
CA ILE A 90 6.86 16.60 -4.83
C ILE A 90 7.82 16.83 -3.66
N LEU A 91 8.80 17.72 -3.80
CA LEU A 91 9.74 18.03 -2.72
C LEU A 91 9.01 18.50 -1.45
N VAL A 92 8.08 19.46 -1.59
CA VAL A 92 7.35 20.04 -0.46
C VAL A 92 6.37 19.03 0.13
N GLY A 93 5.55 18.39 -0.71
CA GLY A 93 4.55 17.43 -0.24
C GLY A 93 5.16 16.22 0.44
N THR A 94 6.23 15.65 -0.13
CA THR A 94 6.96 14.55 0.52
C THR A 94 7.66 14.98 1.80
N ALA A 95 8.27 16.17 1.85
CA ALA A 95 8.88 16.69 3.08
C ALA A 95 7.85 16.86 4.20
N ILE A 96 6.69 17.45 3.92
CA ILE A 96 5.61 17.60 4.91
C ILE A 96 5.11 16.22 5.36
N THR A 97 4.88 15.30 4.41
CA THR A 97 4.45 13.93 4.71
C THR A 97 5.43 13.25 5.67
N MET A 98 6.73 13.28 5.36
CA MET A 98 7.74 12.65 6.19
C MET A 98 7.82 13.28 7.58
N VAL A 99 7.87 14.61 7.67
CA VAL A 99 7.93 15.31 8.96
C VAL A 99 6.69 14.97 9.79
N LEU A 100 5.49 15.03 9.21
CA LEU A 100 4.25 14.73 9.93
C LEU A 100 4.24 13.28 10.44
N HIS A 101 4.50 12.33 9.55
CA HIS A 101 4.31 10.91 9.85
C HIS A 101 5.44 10.31 10.69
N ILE A 102 6.66 10.83 10.60
CA ILE A 102 7.84 10.36 11.36
C ILE A 102 8.03 11.12 12.66
N ALA A 103 7.79 12.43 12.71
CA ALA A 103 8.07 13.23 13.90
C ALA A 103 6.86 13.42 14.82
N PHE A 104 5.64 13.47 14.26
CA PHE A 104 4.44 13.82 15.02
C PHE A 104 3.44 12.68 15.16
N LEU A 105 3.38 11.75 14.20
CA LEU A 105 2.42 10.64 14.19
C LEU A 105 3.07 9.27 14.45
N ASP A 106 4.34 9.22 14.86
CA ASP A 106 5.16 8.02 15.08
C ASP A 106 4.53 6.99 16.04
N LYS A 107 3.75 7.47 17.02
CA LYS A 107 3.05 6.65 18.02
C LYS A 107 1.60 6.36 17.67
N THR A 108 1.15 6.77 16.49
CA THR A 108 -0.23 6.58 16.02
C THR A 108 -0.32 5.49 14.96
N PRO A 109 -1.53 5.00 14.63
CA PRO A 109 -1.73 4.09 13.51
C PRO A 109 -1.38 4.66 12.14
N PHE A 110 -1.10 5.96 12.01
CA PHE A 110 -0.80 6.62 10.74
C PHE A 110 0.70 6.71 10.44
N ARG A 111 1.58 6.05 11.19
CA ARG A 111 3.03 6.26 11.16
C ARG A 111 3.78 5.67 9.94
N ASP A 112 3.18 4.75 9.19
CA ASP A 112 3.96 3.89 8.29
C ASP A 112 4.17 4.51 6.92
N VAL A 113 5.23 5.32 6.82
CA VAL A 113 5.60 6.05 5.61
C VAL A 113 5.76 5.18 4.35
N PRO A 114 6.33 3.95 4.39
CA PRO A 114 6.49 3.16 3.15
C PRO A 114 5.15 2.83 2.46
N ILE A 115 4.10 2.47 3.21
CA ILE A 115 2.79 2.18 2.62
C ILE A 115 2.06 3.47 2.20
N ILE A 116 2.32 4.60 2.89
CA ILE A 116 1.85 5.92 2.48
C ILE A 116 2.42 6.26 1.09
N PHE A 117 3.74 6.14 0.92
CA PHE A 117 4.37 6.41 -0.37
C PHE A 117 3.93 5.44 -1.47
N ALA A 118 3.63 4.19 -1.14
CA ALA A 118 3.00 3.28 -2.09
C ALA A 118 1.66 3.84 -2.59
N GLY A 119 0.82 4.38 -1.70
CA GLY A 119 -0.45 4.99 -2.08
C GLY A 119 -0.31 6.29 -2.89
N VAL A 120 0.69 7.13 -2.56
CA VAL A 120 1.04 8.31 -3.37
C VAL A 120 1.47 7.89 -4.77
N ALA A 121 2.41 6.94 -4.87
CA ALA A 121 2.89 6.42 -6.14
C ALA A 121 1.78 5.79 -6.98
N LEU A 122 0.86 5.05 -6.35
CA LEU A 122 -0.31 4.49 -7.01
C LEU A 122 -1.28 5.57 -7.50
N THR A 123 -1.45 6.66 -6.77
CA THR A 123 -2.30 7.79 -7.22
C THR A 123 -1.81 8.33 -8.55
N PHE A 124 -0.49 8.55 -8.68
CA PHE A 124 0.12 9.00 -9.94
C PHE A 124 0.15 7.91 -11.02
N GLY A 125 0.54 6.68 -10.66
CA GLY A 125 0.68 5.57 -11.61
C GLY A 125 -0.65 5.16 -12.24
N LEU A 126 -1.76 5.41 -11.56
CA LEU A 126 -3.12 5.19 -12.04
C LEU A 126 -3.71 6.40 -12.78
N GLY A 127 -3.03 7.54 -12.77
CA GLY A 127 -3.52 8.79 -13.37
C GLY A 127 -4.77 9.33 -12.67
N ILE A 128 -4.91 9.11 -11.36
CA ILE A 128 -6.06 9.60 -10.58
C ILE A 128 -5.98 11.12 -10.51
N GLY A 129 -7.02 11.79 -11.00
CA GLY A 129 -7.09 13.25 -11.06
C GLY A 129 -7.32 13.92 -9.69
N PHE A 130 -7.08 15.23 -9.64
CA PHE A 130 -7.38 16.03 -8.45
C PHE A 130 -8.89 16.01 -8.16
N LEU A 131 -9.28 15.61 -6.95
CA LEU A 131 -10.68 15.45 -6.51
C LEU A 131 -11.49 14.42 -7.33
N ASP A 132 -10.83 13.45 -7.94
CA ASP A 132 -11.46 12.30 -8.58
C ASP A 132 -11.95 11.29 -7.51
N TYR A 133 -13.01 11.65 -6.79
CA TYR A 133 -13.46 10.94 -5.59
C TYR A 133 -13.72 9.45 -5.82
N ALA A 134 -14.23 9.07 -6.99
CA ALA A 134 -14.52 7.68 -7.30
C ALA A 134 -13.25 6.84 -7.39
N ASN A 135 -12.23 7.33 -8.12
CA ASN A 135 -10.96 6.62 -8.24
C ASN A 135 -10.11 6.71 -6.97
N ILE A 136 -10.17 7.81 -6.23
CA ILE A 136 -9.54 7.93 -4.90
C ILE A 136 -10.10 6.86 -3.96
N LEU A 137 -11.43 6.75 -3.88
CA LEU A 137 -12.09 5.73 -3.06
C LEU A 137 -11.74 4.31 -3.54
N GLY A 138 -11.75 4.08 -4.85
CA GLY A 138 -11.36 2.79 -5.43
C GLY A 138 -9.94 2.39 -5.06
N LEU A 139 -8.99 3.32 -5.11
CA LEU A 139 -7.60 3.09 -4.70
C LEU A 139 -7.50 2.80 -3.19
N ILE A 140 -8.14 3.60 -2.34
CA ILE A 140 -8.14 3.37 -0.88
C ILE A 140 -8.66 1.96 -0.58
N LEU A 141 -9.85 1.62 -1.09
CA LEU A 141 -10.46 0.31 -0.82
C LEU A 141 -9.62 -0.84 -1.38
N SER A 142 -8.98 -0.65 -2.53
CA SER A 142 -8.04 -1.62 -3.10
C SER A 142 -6.85 -1.83 -2.17
N MET A 143 -6.18 -0.77 -1.73
CA MET A 143 -5.05 -0.92 -0.80
C MET A 143 -5.44 -1.59 0.51
N LEU A 144 -6.60 -1.23 1.09
CA LEU A 144 -7.12 -1.87 2.30
C LEU A 144 -7.37 -3.36 2.09
N PHE A 145 -7.99 -3.73 0.97
CA PHE A 145 -8.23 -5.13 0.63
C PHE A 145 -6.92 -5.90 0.35
N GLY A 146 -5.95 -5.25 -0.30
CA GLY A 146 -4.59 -5.79 -0.48
C GLY A 146 -3.85 -6.03 0.83
N LEU A 147 -4.04 -5.19 1.85
CA LEU A 147 -3.45 -5.39 3.17
C LEU A 147 -4.09 -6.52 3.97
N ILE A 148 -5.37 -6.83 3.73
CA ILE A 148 -6.01 -8.04 4.26
C ILE A 148 -5.31 -9.28 3.68
N LEU A 149 -5.04 -9.31 2.37
CA LEU A 149 -4.26 -10.38 1.74
C LEU A 149 -2.87 -10.50 2.37
N CYS A 150 -2.18 -9.38 2.60
CA CYS A 150 -0.87 -9.38 3.27
C CYS A 150 -0.93 -10.07 4.63
N GLY A 151 -1.96 -9.77 5.44
CA GLY A 151 -2.21 -10.46 6.71
C GLY A 151 -2.42 -11.96 6.54
N VAL A 152 -3.23 -12.39 5.57
CA VAL A 152 -3.46 -13.81 5.28
C VAL A 152 -2.17 -14.51 4.85
N CYS A 153 -1.36 -13.90 3.99
CA CYS A 153 -0.08 -14.43 3.57
C CYS A 153 0.91 -14.51 4.73
N ALA A 154 1.04 -13.45 5.53
CA ALA A 154 1.92 -13.42 6.70
C ALA A 154 1.56 -14.47 7.74
N TRP A 155 0.25 -14.71 7.94
CA TRP A 155 -0.23 -15.78 8.80
C TRP A 155 0.23 -17.15 8.28
N GLY A 156 0.05 -17.41 6.97
CA GLY A 156 0.52 -18.65 6.36
C GLY A 156 2.04 -18.82 6.44
N GLN A 157 2.80 -17.74 6.29
CA GLN A 157 4.25 -17.78 6.49
C GLN A 157 4.60 -18.21 7.93
N ALA A 158 3.99 -17.59 8.94
CA ALA A 158 4.22 -17.92 10.34
C ALA A 158 3.88 -19.39 10.64
N PHE A 159 2.69 -19.84 10.20
CA PHE A 159 2.25 -21.22 10.36
C PHE A 159 3.19 -22.21 9.66
N GLY A 160 3.63 -21.92 8.44
CA GLY A 160 4.55 -22.77 7.69
C GLY A 160 5.92 -22.89 8.36
N MET A 161 6.42 -21.80 8.96
CA MET A 161 7.67 -21.79 9.72
C MET A 161 7.59 -22.61 11.00
N GLU A 162 6.48 -22.53 11.72
CA GLU A 162 6.25 -23.30 12.94
C GLU A 162 6.10 -24.80 12.64
N LYS A 163 5.31 -25.14 11.61
CA LYS A 163 5.04 -26.53 11.23
C LYS A 163 6.22 -27.24 10.59
N PHE A 164 7.08 -26.49 9.88
CA PHE A 164 8.23 -27.02 9.17
C PHE A 164 9.50 -26.23 9.56
N PRO A 165 10.00 -26.38 10.80
CA PRO A 165 11.16 -25.64 11.28
C PRO A 165 12.42 -25.95 10.45
N LEU A 166 13.42 -25.07 10.55
CA LEU A 166 14.77 -25.37 10.06
C LEU A 166 15.34 -26.51 10.92
N GLU A 167 15.83 -27.57 10.26
CA GLU A 167 16.60 -28.64 10.93
C GLU A 167 17.88 -28.08 11.57
#